data_AF-A0A1Y4K555-F1
#
_entry.id   AF-A0A1Y4K555-F1
#
_cell.length_a   1.000
_cell.length_b   1.000
_cell.length_c   1.000
_cell.angle_alpha   90.00
_cell.angle_beta   90.00
_cell.angle_gamma   90.00
#
_symmetry.space_group_name_H-M   'P 1'
#
loop_
_entity.id
_entity.type
_entity.pdbx_description
1 polymer ?
#
loop_
_entity_poly.entity_id
_entity_poly.type
_entity_poly.pdbx_seq_one_letter_code
_entity_poly.pdbx_strand_id
1 'polypeptide(L)'
;MNAKLRYLCVAVCASLALVGCTPGDSLGTPSDGNSDQPVVEDSTSSEETGTGEQEQDGPILSDEDVMATMTCEVLTEDQLSALGVFGTFDRGARVEIGESNGATWWAVVLEVVGDDGTVDARSSFITKSATLDDFSDGTWIELPSENTWQNVDWDHDMLVRGQSALTLARRTLAAS
;
A
#
# COMPACT_ATOMS: atom_id res chain seq x y z
N MET A 1 16.51 5.16 51.71
CA MET A 1 16.38 6.63 51.59
C MET A 1 15.13 6.94 50.78
N ASN A 2 14.28 7.79 51.34
CA ASN A 2 13.08 8.40 50.73
C ASN A 2 13.49 9.26 49.50
N ALA A 3 12.68 9.69 48.54
CA ALA A 3 11.23 9.84 48.42
C ALA A 3 10.82 10.00 46.93
N LYS A 4 9.54 9.71 46.70
CA LYS A 4 8.63 10.02 45.57
C LYS A 4 8.91 11.29 44.75
N LEU A 5 8.57 11.25 43.45
CA LEU A 5 7.60 12.22 42.90
C LEU A 5 6.79 11.63 41.73
N ARG A 6 5.48 11.82 41.81
CA ARG A 6 4.44 11.45 40.85
C ARG A 6 4.19 12.65 39.92
N TYR A 7 3.84 12.41 38.65
CA TYR A 7 2.91 13.29 37.95
C TYR A 7 1.94 12.47 37.09
N LEU A 8 0.69 12.50 37.53
CA LEU A 8 -0.51 12.19 36.76
C LEU A 8 -0.78 13.34 35.79
N CYS A 9 -1.22 13.03 34.56
CA CYS A 9 -2.14 13.90 33.85
C CYS A 9 -3.27 13.04 33.27
N VAL A 10 -4.46 13.29 33.81
CA VAL A 10 -5.76 12.76 33.41
C VAL A 10 -6.43 13.83 32.54
N ALA A 11 -6.97 13.44 31.39
CA ALA A 11 -8.03 14.15 30.67
C ALA A 11 -8.67 13.13 29.68
N VAL A 12 -9.73 12.42 30.08
CA VAL A 12 -11.16 12.75 29.98
C VAL A 12 -11.75 12.36 28.61
N CYS A 13 -12.62 11.36 28.67
CA CYS A 13 -13.47 10.83 27.61
C CYS A 13 -14.46 11.87 27.06
N ALA A 14 -14.82 11.74 25.78
CA ALA A 14 -16.12 12.17 25.30
C ALA A 14 -16.62 11.20 24.23
N SER A 15 -17.42 10.23 24.66
CA SER A 15 -18.30 9.43 23.81
C SER A 15 -19.40 10.33 23.25
N LEU A 16 -19.61 10.31 21.93
CA LEU A 16 -20.83 10.84 21.33
C LEU A 16 -21.56 9.69 20.62
N ALA A 17 -22.47 9.07 21.36
CA ALA A 17 -23.63 8.41 20.78
C ALA A 17 -24.71 9.48 20.59
N LEU A 18 -25.23 9.64 19.37
CA LEU A 18 -26.46 10.37 19.09
C LEU A 18 -27.37 9.49 18.25
N VAL A 19 -28.45 9.07 18.90
CA VAL A 19 -29.65 8.44 18.34
C VAL A 19 -30.69 9.54 18.11
N GLY A 20 -31.47 9.46 17.03
CA GLY A 20 -32.76 10.15 16.85
C GLY A 20 -32.88 10.86 15.50
N CYS A 21 -33.63 10.32 14.53
CA CYS A 21 -35.10 10.41 14.33
C CYS A 21 -35.55 11.68 13.60
N THR A 22 -36.13 11.51 12.40
CA THR A 22 -37.16 12.42 11.88
C THR A 22 -38.37 11.60 11.41
N PRO A 23 -39.61 12.03 11.72
CA PRO A 23 -40.84 11.33 11.39
C PRO A 23 -41.33 11.68 9.98
N GLY A 24 -41.85 10.69 9.27
CA GLY A 24 -42.62 10.86 8.03
C GLY A 24 -44.00 10.24 8.22
N ASP A 25 -44.94 11.06 8.68
CA ASP A 25 -46.36 10.75 8.78
C ASP A 25 -47.01 10.90 7.40
N SER A 26 -47.75 9.91 6.94
CA SER A 26 -48.83 10.10 5.97
C SER A 26 -49.93 9.06 6.20
N LEU A 27 -50.93 9.55 6.94
CA LEU A 27 -52.26 9.01 7.11
C LEU A 27 -53.01 8.77 5.78
N GLY A 28 -53.63 7.57 5.70
CA GLY A 28 -55.02 7.39 5.26
C GLY A 28 -55.26 6.95 3.80
N THR A 29 -56.26 6.15 3.44
CA THR A 29 -57.28 5.31 4.16
C THR A 29 -57.86 4.32 3.09
N PRO A 30 -58.94 3.54 3.30
CA PRO A 30 -59.00 2.10 3.02
C PRO A 30 -59.82 1.72 1.76
N SER A 31 -59.73 0.48 1.31
CA SER A 31 -60.91 -0.23 0.78
C SER A 31 -60.68 -1.73 0.69
N ASP A 32 -61.70 -2.42 1.20
CA ASP A 32 -61.90 -3.85 1.26
C ASP A 32 -61.96 -4.54 -0.11
N GLY A 33 -61.63 -5.84 -0.07
CA GLY A 33 -62.45 -6.84 -0.74
C GLY A 33 -61.80 -7.58 -1.90
N ASN A 34 -61.22 -8.76 -1.63
CA ASN A 34 -61.91 -10.04 -1.84
C ASN A 34 -60.90 -11.20 -1.76
N SER A 35 -61.20 -12.19 -0.90
CA SER A 35 -60.45 -13.42 -0.71
C SER A 35 -60.45 -14.32 -1.95
N ASP A 36 -59.29 -14.87 -2.32
CA ASP A 36 -59.05 -16.32 -2.45
C ASP A 36 -57.55 -16.63 -2.71
N GLN A 37 -57.01 -17.61 -1.97
CA GLN A 37 -55.63 -18.14 -1.89
C GLN A 37 -55.18 -18.94 -3.15
N PRO A 38 -53.94 -19.52 -3.28
CA PRO A 38 -52.79 -19.61 -2.35
C PRO A 38 -51.37 -19.32 -2.94
N VAL A 39 -50.38 -19.31 -2.04
CA VAL A 39 -48.90 -19.28 -2.18
C VAL A 39 -48.28 -19.92 -3.44
N VAL A 40 -47.33 -19.20 -4.06
CA VAL A 40 -46.04 -19.74 -4.56
C VAL A 40 -44.95 -18.66 -4.44
N GLU A 41 -43.82 -19.00 -3.84
CA GLU A 41 -42.55 -18.25 -3.85
C GLU A 41 -41.97 -18.22 -5.27
N ASP A 42 -41.41 -17.09 -5.74
CA ASP A 42 -40.09 -17.04 -6.42
C ASP A 42 -39.71 -15.58 -6.78
N SER A 43 -38.59 -15.13 -6.21
CA SER A 43 -37.49 -14.37 -6.83
C SER A 43 -37.81 -13.55 -8.10
N THR A 44 -37.61 -12.23 -8.16
CA THR A 44 -36.29 -11.59 -8.16
C THR A 44 -36.50 -10.09 -8.25
N SER A 45 -36.17 -9.38 -7.17
CA SER A 45 -35.92 -7.94 -7.21
C SER A 45 -34.65 -7.72 -8.01
N SER A 46 -34.72 -7.01 -9.13
CA SER A 46 -33.54 -6.50 -9.82
C SER A 46 -32.95 -5.39 -8.96
N GLU A 47 -32.11 -5.80 -8.01
CA GLU A 47 -31.24 -4.89 -7.28
C GLU A 47 -30.12 -4.46 -8.21
N GLU A 48 -29.99 -3.14 -8.36
CA GLU A 48 -28.92 -2.49 -9.07
C GLU A 48 -27.57 -3.05 -8.60
N THR A 49 -26.75 -3.47 -9.56
CA THR A 49 -25.36 -3.86 -9.33
C THR A 49 -24.60 -2.62 -8.87
N GLY A 50 -24.66 -2.35 -7.57
CA GLY A 50 -23.64 -1.57 -6.88
C GLY A 50 -22.37 -2.39 -6.93
N THR A 51 -21.48 -2.06 -7.86
CA THR A 51 -20.07 -2.41 -7.77
C THR A 51 -19.54 -1.75 -6.50
N GLY A 52 -19.68 -2.45 -5.38
CA GLY A 52 -18.91 -2.15 -4.19
C GLY A 52 -17.46 -2.35 -4.54
N GLU A 53 -16.68 -1.27 -4.50
CA GLU A 53 -15.23 -1.35 -4.39
C GLU A 53 -14.93 -2.25 -3.19
N GLN A 54 -14.56 -3.50 -3.46
CA GLN A 54 -14.00 -4.37 -2.45
C GLN A 54 -12.63 -3.78 -2.13
N GLU A 55 -12.48 -3.20 -0.94
CA GLU A 55 -11.16 -3.06 -0.31
C GLU A 55 -10.50 -4.44 -0.36
N GLN A 56 -9.60 -4.65 -1.30
CA GLN A 56 -8.83 -5.88 -1.41
C GLN A 56 -7.82 -5.87 -0.27
N ASP A 57 -8.22 -6.42 0.88
CA ASP A 57 -7.39 -6.64 2.07
C ASP A 57 -6.36 -7.79 1.87
N GLY A 58 -5.97 -8.04 0.61
CA GLY A 58 -5.02 -9.06 0.22
C GLY A 58 -3.61 -8.48 0.05
N PRO A 59 -2.56 -9.34 0.04
CA PRO A 59 -1.22 -8.88 -0.29
C PRO A 59 -1.21 -8.28 -1.70
N ILE A 60 -0.53 -7.14 -1.88
CA ILE A 60 -0.25 -6.59 -3.21
C ILE A 60 0.68 -7.59 -3.92
N LEU A 61 0.23 -8.10 -5.06
CA LEU A 61 0.98 -9.04 -5.88
C LEU A 61 1.60 -8.32 -7.08
N SER A 62 2.76 -8.81 -7.54
CA SER A 62 3.35 -8.35 -8.79
C SER A 62 2.58 -8.93 -9.99
N ASP A 63 2.53 -8.16 -11.06
CA ASP A 63 1.91 -8.52 -12.33
C ASP A 63 3.02 -8.75 -13.39
N GLU A 64 3.03 -9.93 -14.01
CA GLU A 64 4.03 -10.31 -15.02
C GLU A 64 3.91 -9.51 -16.32
N ASP A 65 2.70 -9.15 -16.73
CA ASP A 65 2.48 -8.34 -17.94
C ASP A 65 2.96 -6.91 -17.70
N VAL A 66 2.75 -6.37 -16.50
CA VAL A 66 3.31 -5.07 -16.09
C VAL A 66 4.84 -5.13 -16.07
N MET A 67 5.43 -6.14 -15.43
CA MET A 67 6.89 -6.32 -15.39
C MET A 67 7.51 -6.45 -16.79
N ALA A 68 6.85 -7.11 -17.73
CA ALA A 68 7.33 -7.28 -19.10
C ALA A 68 7.52 -5.93 -19.85
N THR A 69 6.86 -4.87 -19.40
CA THR A 69 7.00 -3.51 -19.97
C THR A 69 8.07 -2.66 -19.28
N MET A 70 8.58 -3.12 -18.14
CA MET A 70 9.53 -2.37 -17.32
C MET A 70 10.98 -2.65 -17.74
N THR A 71 11.86 -1.69 -17.46
CA THR A 71 13.30 -1.86 -17.64
C THR A 71 13.99 -1.78 -16.28
N CYS A 72 14.90 -2.71 -16.03
CA CYS A 72 15.72 -2.72 -14.83
C CYS A 72 17.14 -2.25 -15.16
N GLU A 73 17.64 -1.32 -14.36
CA GLU A 73 19.03 -0.86 -14.40
C GLU A 73 19.78 -1.41 -13.21
N VAL A 74 20.90 -2.10 -13.45
CA VAL A 74 21.85 -2.48 -12.40
C VAL A 74 22.70 -1.26 -12.07
N LEU A 75 22.83 -0.95 -10.79
CA LEU A 75 23.58 0.19 -10.30
C LEU A 75 25.09 -0.08 -10.40
N THR A 76 25.82 0.93 -10.84
CA THR A 76 27.28 0.97 -10.88
C THR A 76 27.88 1.19 -9.49
N GLU A 77 29.17 0.91 -9.32
CA GLU A 77 29.89 1.14 -8.05
C GLU A 77 29.82 2.62 -7.60
N ASP A 78 29.89 3.57 -8.53
CA ASP A 78 29.76 5.00 -8.23
C ASP A 78 28.36 5.34 -7.70
N GLN A 79 27.32 4.75 -8.30
CA GLN A 79 25.93 4.91 -7.86
C GLN A 79 25.68 4.26 -6.49
N LEU A 80 26.27 3.10 -6.22
CA LEU A 80 26.21 2.46 -4.90
C LEU A 80 26.94 3.29 -3.84
N SER A 81 28.10 3.86 -4.19
CA SER A 81 28.86 4.74 -3.29
C SER A 81 28.09 6.02 -2.94
N ALA A 82 27.32 6.56 -3.89
CA ALA A 82 26.45 7.70 -3.65
C ALA A 82 25.38 7.41 -2.59
N LEU A 83 24.89 6.17 -2.52
CA LEU A 83 23.91 5.69 -1.54
C LEU A 83 24.51 5.35 -0.17
N GLY A 84 25.76 5.72 0.08
CA GLY A 84 26.52 5.43 1.31
C GLY A 84 25.84 5.87 2.61
N VAL A 85 24.88 6.80 2.54
CA VAL A 85 24.08 7.23 3.71
C VAL A 85 23.16 6.12 4.23
N PHE A 86 22.71 5.21 3.35
CA PHE A 86 21.86 4.07 3.72
C PHE A 86 22.67 2.85 4.18
N GLY A 87 23.97 2.83 3.91
CA GLY A 87 24.86 1.71 4.22
C GLY A 87 25.89 1.47 3.13
N THR A 88 26.60 0.35 3.24
CA THR A 88 27.51 -0.14 2.19
C THR A 88 26.83 -1.32 1.51
N PHE A 89 26.84 -1.32 0.18
CA PHE A 89 26.13 -2.31 -0.64
C PHE A 89 27.05 -2.80 -1.76
N ASP A 90 26.99 -4.09 -2.07
CA ASP A 90 27.82 -4.73 -3.08
C ASP A 90 27.16 -4.70 -4.46
N ARG A 91 25.83 -4.72 -4.49
CA ARG A 91 25.04 -4.60 -5.71
C ARG A 91 23.69 -3.97 -5.46
N GLY A 92 23.12 -3.40 -6.52
CA GLY A 92 21.81 -2.79 -6.46
C GLY A 92 21.18 -2.69 -7.83
N ALA A 93 19.87 -2.54 -7.85
CA ALA A 93 19.10 -2.39 -9.06
C ALA A 93 17.97 -1.37 -8.85
N ARG A 94 17.64 -0.63 -9.89
CA ARG A 94 16.50 0.28 -9.90
C ARG A 94 15.58 0.02 -11.08
N VAL A 95 14.29 0.22 -10.86
CA VAL A 95 13.23 0.06 -11.86
C VAL A 95 12.29 1.25 -11.75
N GLU A 96 11.97 1.89 -12.87
CA GLU A 96 10.98 2.95 -12.90
C GLU A 96 9.59 2.37 -12.63
N ILE A 97 8.86 2.96 -11.68
CA ILE A 97 7.49 2.58 -11.38
C ILE A 97 6.55 3.38 -12.27
N GLY A 98 6.67 4.71 -12.27
CA GLY A 98 5.82 5.61 -13.03
C GLY A 98 5.51 6.90 -12.27
N GLU A 99 4.66 7.74 -12.84
CA GLU A 99 4.28 9.01 -12.22
C GLU A 99 3.18 8.84 -11.17
N SER A 100 3.37 9.43 -10.00
CA SER A 100 2.35 9.58 -8.97
C SER A 100 2.60 10.85 -8.16
N ASN A 101 1.52 11.58 -7.84
CA ASN A 101 1.59 12.87 -7.14
C ASN A 101 2.55 13.88 -7.82
N GLY A 102 2.59 13.88 -9.16
CA GLY A 102 3.39 14.81 -9.96
C GLY A 102 4.89 14.53 -9.99
N ALA A 103 5.33 13.33 -9.59
CA ALA A 103 6.73 12.92 -9.67
C ALA A 103 6.86 11.47 -10.17
N THR A 104 7.93 11.20 -10.91
CA THR A 104 8.30 9.82 -11.29
C THR A 104 8.92 9.11 -10.11
N TRP A 105 8.38 7.94 -9.78
CA TRP A 105 8.87 7.08 -8.71
C TRP A 105 9.66 5.89 -9.25
N TRP A 106 10.62 5.44 -8.45
CA TRP A 106 11.53 4.35 -8.75
C TRP A 106 11.54 3.36 -7.58
N ALA A 107 11.53 2.07 -7.87
CA ALA A 107 11.86 1.03 -6.92
C ALA A 107 13.38 0.82 -6.93
N VAL A 108 14.00 0.73 -5.76
CA VAL A 108 15.43 0.49 -5.59
C VAL A 108 15.64 -0.67 -4.64
N VAL A 109 16.43 -1.66 -5.04
CA VAL A 109 16.83 -2.79 -4.21
C VAL A 109 18.34 -2.78 -4.07
N LEU A 110 18.83 -2.88 -2.85
CA LEU A 110 20.25 -2.88 -2.50
C LEU A 110 20.57 -4.14 -1.70
N GLU A 111 21.71 -4.76 -1.98
CA GLU A 111 22.12 -6.01 -1.34
C GLU A 111 23.55 -5.93 -0.81
N VAL A 112 23.74 -6.58 0.34
CA VAL A 112 25.06 -6.96 0.86
C VAL A 112 25.25 -8.44 0.60
N VAL A 113 26.37 -8.80 -0.01
CA VAL A 113 26.70 -10.17 -0.43
C VAL A 113 27.83 -10.67 0.45
N GLY A 114 27.61 -11.80 1.12
CA GLY A 114 28.61 -12.45 1.96
C GLY A 114 29.74 -13.06 1.13
N ASP A 115 30.84 -13.43 1.81
CA ASP A 115 32.03 -14.03 1.17
C ASP A 115 31.73 -15.33 0.40
N ASP A 116 30.63 -16.02 0.73
CA ASP A 116 30.18 -17.25 0.08
C ASP A 116 29.26 -17.00 -1.14
N GLY A 117 29.01 -15.74 -1.48
CA GLY A 117 28.14 -15.32 -2.57
C GLY A 117 26.65 -15.30 -2.23
N THR A 118 26.28 -15.58 -0.98
CA THR A 118 24.88 -15.47 -0.52
C THR A 118 24.52 -14.03 -0.15
N VAL A 119 23.23 -13.70 -0.19
CA VAL A 119 22.75 -12.36 0.20
C VAL A 119 22.60 -12.32 1.72
N ASP A 120 23.49 -11.59 2.38
CA ASP A 120 23.50 -11.39 3.84
C ASP A 120 22.39 -10.42 4.29
N ALA A 121 22.19 -9.36 3.49
CA ALA A 121 21.16 -8.36 3.76
C ALA A 121 20.60 -7.79 2.46
N ARG A 122 19.32 -7.41 2.51
CA ARG A 122 18.63 -6.73 1.41
C ARG A 122 17.78 -5.58 1.96
N SER A 123 17.95 -4.41 1.37
CA SER A 123 17.12 -3.25 1.62
C SER A 123 16.31 -2.91 0.37
N SER A 124 15.09 -2.40 0.56
CA SER A 124 14.21 -2.01 -0.54
C SER A 124 13.66 -0.62 -0.26
N PHE A 125 13.63 0.22 -1.28
CA PHE A 125 13.17 1.61 -1.18
C PHE A 125 12.28 1.93 -2.37
N ILE A 126 11.41 2.90 -2.20
CA ILE A 126 10.94 3.74 -3.32
C ILE A 126 11.54 5.13 -3.19
N THR A 127 11.79 5.76 -4.32
CA THR A 127 12.28 7.15 -4.36
C THR A 127 11.68 7.92 -5.52
N LYS A 128 11.42 9.21 -5.31
CA LYS A 128 11.11 10.17 -6.37
C LYS A 128 12.29 11.09 -6.69
N SER A 129 13.46 10.75 -6.17
CA SER A 129 14.67 11.54 -6.40
C SER A 129 15.07 11.50 -7.86
N ALA A 130 15.44 12.66 -8.41
CA ALA A 130 16.01 12.73 -9.75
C ALA A 130 17.44 12.14 -9.81
N THR A 131 18.17 12.19 -8.69
CA THR A 131 19.53 11.68 -8.56
C THR A 131 19.67 10.80 -7.32
N LEU A 132 20.58 9.81 -7.34
CA LEU A 132 20.70 8.86 -6.21
C LEU A 132 21.28 9.48 -4.93
N ASP A 133 21.83 10.69 -5.01
CA ASP A 133 22.49 11.41 -3.92
C ASP A 133 21.63 12.52 -3.27
N ASP A 134 20.41 12.75 -3.74
CA ASP A 134 19.47 13.66 -3.08
C ASP A 134 18.65 12.92 -2.01
N PHE A 135 18.94 13.24 -0.75
CA PHE A 135 18.34 12.64 0.45
C PHE A 135 17.39 13.59 1.18
N SER A 136 16.80 14.55 0.44
CA SER A 136 15.81 15.46 1.01
C SER A 136 14.64 14.70 1.65
N ASP A 137 14.15 15.18 2.79
CA ASP A 137 13.06 14.56 3.54
C ASP A 137 11.85 14.24 2.65
N GLY A 138 11.33 13.02 2.75
CA GLY A 138 10.17 12.55 1.98
C GLY A 138 10.46 12.20 0.52
N THR A 139 11.73 12.17 0.10
CA THR A 139 12.15 11.75 -1.24
C THR A 139 12.39 10.25 -1.31
N TRP A 140 12.89 9.66 -0.22
CA TRP A 140 13.14 8.23 -0.07
C TRP A 140 12.23 7.63 0.99
N ILE A 141 11.66 6.46 0.69
CA ILE A 141 10.81 5.72 1.60
C ILE A 141 11.35 4.28 1.64
N GLU A 142 11.76 3.85 2.83
CA GLU A 142 12.14 2.46 3.06
C GLU A 142 10.88 1.56 3.04
N LEU A 143 11.01 0.41 2.39
CA LEU A 143 9.96 -0.58 2.26
C LEU A 143 10.29 -1.79 3.14
N PRO A 144 9.65 -1.93 4.31
CA PRO A 144 9.91 -3.06 5.20
C PRO A 144 9.43 -4.38 4.59
N SER A 145 10.06 -5.49 4.94
CA SER A 145 9.74 -6.81 4.38
C SER A 145 8.37 -7.34 4.81
N GLU A 146 7.95 -7.08 6.05
CA GLU A 146 6.70 -7.61 6.60
C GLU A 146 5.46 -6.85 6.08
N ASN A 147 5.60 -5.55 5.84
CA ASN A 147 4.50 -4.64 5.50
C ASN A 147 4.95 -3.63 4.44
N THR A 148 5.38 -4.11 3.28
CA THR A 148 6.09 -3.32 2.24
C THR A 148 5.42 -1.99 1.90
N TRP A 149 4.10 -1.94 1.84
CA TRP A 149 3.35 -0.77 1.36
C TRP A 149 2.67 0.06 2.46
N GLN A 150 2.86 -0.26 3.75
CA GLN A 150 2.09 0.37 4.84
C GLN A 150 2.28 1.91 4.96
N ASN A 151 3.39 2.44 4.45
CA ASN A 151 3.74 3.86 4.53
C ASN A 151 3.61 4.56 3.17
N VAL A 152 2.98 3.91 2.18
CA VAL A 152 2.86 4.39 0.81
C VAL A 152 1.40 4.69 0.50
N ASP A 153 1.10 5.96 0.28
CA ASP A 153 -0.24 6.45 -0.07
C ASP A 153 -0.41 6.47 -1.59
N TRP A 154 -0.62 5.29 -2.16
CA TRP A 154 -0.87 5.07 -3.59
C TRP A 154 -2.15 4.25 -3.78
N ASP A 155 -2.80 4.43 -4.92
CA ASP A 155 -3.89 3.54 -5.33
C ASP A 155 -3.40 2.11 -5.59
N HIS A 156 -4.34 1.17 -5.66
CA HIS A 156 -4.03 -0.24 -5.83
C HIS A 156 -3.21 -0.52 -7.09
N ASP A 157 -3.53 0.12 -8.22
CA ASP A 157 -2.85 -0.11 -9.50
C ASP A 157 -1.38 0.34 -9.42
N MET A 158 -1.12 1.49 -8.80
CA MET A 158 0.23 2.01 -8.59
C MET A 158 1.00 1.15 -7.58
N LEU A 159 0.33 0.60 -6.56
CA LEU A 159 0.93 -0.39 -5.65
C LEU A 159 1.31 -1.68 -6.38
N VAL A 160 0.44 -2.23 -7.25
CA VAL A 160 0.76 -3.40 -8.09
C VAL A 160 1.94 -3.11 -9.00
N ARG A 161 1.99 -1.92 -9.60
CA ARG A 161 3.11 -1.47 -10.43
C ARG A 161 4.41 -1.35 -9.61
N GLY A 162 4.34 -0.81 -8.39
CA GLY A 162 5.46 -0.77 -7.45
C GLY A 162 5.95 -2.16 -7.06
N GLN A 163 5.04 -3.10 -6.79
CA GLN A 163 5.37 -4.48 -6.45
C GLN A 163 5.99 -5.22 -7.62
N SER A 164 5.50 -4.98 -8.83
CA SER A 164 6.07 -5.48 -10.07
C SER A 164 7.50 -4.99 -10.26
N ALA A 165 7.75 -3.69 -10.08
CA ALA A 165 9.08 -3.10 -10.16
C ALA A 165 10.07 -3.69 -9.12
N LEU A 166 9.64 -3.84 -7.86
CA LEU A 166 10.46 -4.49 -6.83
C LEU A 166 10.79 -5.95 -7.15
N THR A 167 9.79 -6.71 -7.63
CA THR A 167 9.99 -8.11 -8.04
C THR A 167 11.00 -8.19 -9.19
N LEU A 168 10.88 -7.32 -10.20
CA LEU A 168 11.81 -7.26 -11.32
C LEU A 168 13.24 -6.90 -10.88
N ALA A 169 13.40 -5.91 -10.00
CA ALA A 169 14.71 -5.53 -9.45
C ALA A 169 15.39 -6.71 -8.74
N ARG A 170 14.64 -7.43 -7.88
CA ARG A 170 15.14 -8.62 -7.17
C ARG A 170 15.52 -9.75 -8.12
N ARG A 171 14.70 -10.02 -9.14
CA ARG A 171 14.99 -11.04 -10.17
C ARG A 171 16.25 -10.69 -10.96
N THR A 172 16.44 -9.42 -11.27
CA THR A 172 17.62 -8.93 -12.00
C THR A 172 18.89 -9.16 -11.19
N LEU A 173 18.88 -8.83 -9.88
CA LEU A 173 20.02 -9.07 -8.99
C LEU A 173 20.32 -10.55 -8.74
N ALA A 174 19.28 -11.40 -8.73
CA ALA A 174 19.47 -12.85 -8.60
C ALA A 174 20.08 -13.49 -9.87
N ALA A 175 19.97 -12.82 -11.03
CA ALA A 175 20.49 -13.30 -12.31
C ALA A 175 21.84 -12.68 -12.70
N SER A 176 22.30 -11.65 -11.97
CA SER A 176 23.56 -10.94 -12.19
C SER A 176 24.75 -11.58 -11.49
#